data_AF-A0A3P1X7F9-F1
#
_entry.id   AF-A0A3P1X7F9-F1
#
_cell.length_a   1.000
_cell.length_b   1.000
_cell.length_c   1.000
_cell.angle_alpha   90.00
_cell.angle_beta   90.00
_cell.angle_gamma   90.00
#
_symmetry.space_group_name_H-M   'P 1'
#
loop_
_entity.id
_entity.type
_entity.pdbx_description
1 polymer ?
#
loop_
_entity_poly.entity_id
_entity_poly.type
_entity_poly.pdbx_seq_one_letter_code
_entity_poly.pdbx_strand_id
1 'polypeptide(L)'
;FFEHEFPFDPSDFVHFRNRVGEEGIGKIFAYSVRLHGKEVPKESKFVLSDTTVQENHITFPTDAKLCKKVIDKCNKIAKQEGIIQRQRYTRESKQLVRDTYN
;
A
#
# COMPACT_ATOMS: atom_id res chain seq x y z
N PHE A 1 -8.47 16.42 -6.43
CA PHE A 1 -8.42 17.74 -5.76
C PHE A 1 -6.97 18.13 -5.62
N PHE A 2 -6.61 19.35 -5.98
CA PHE A 2 -5.27 19.88 -5.77
C PHE A 2 -5.27 20.66 -4.45
N GLU A 3 -4.32 20.36 -3.59
CA GLU A 3 -4.12 21.01 -2.29
C GLU A 3 -3.18 22.20 -2.52
N HIS A 4 -3.64 23.40 -2.12
CA HIS A 4 -2.93 24.67 -2.38
C HIS A 4 -2.03 25.12 -1.23
N GLU A 5 -2.13 24.47 -0.07
CA GLU A 5 -1.29 24.76 1.08
C GLU A 5 -0.21 23.69 1.21
N PHE A 6 1.04 24.15 1.32
CA PHE A 6 2.16 23.25 1.54
C PHE A 6 2.16 22.78 3.01
N PRO A 7 2.40 21.48 3.26
CA PRO A 7 2.38 20.94 4.62
C PRO A 7 3.51 21.44 5.52
N PHE A 8 4.50 22.13 4.97
CA PHE A 8 5.63 22.73 5.69
C PHE A 8 6.23 23.87 4.87
N ASP A 9 7.00 24.74 5.52
CA ASP A 9 7.72 25.82 4.84
C ASP A 9 8.96 25.24 4.13
N PRO A 10 9.22 25.57 2.85
CA PRO A 10 10.39 25.07 2.13
C PRO A 10 11.74 25.33 2.83
N SER A 11 11.82 26.36 3.66
CA SER A 11 13.01 26.75 4.41
C SER A 11 13.31 25.80 5.58
N ASP A 12 12.32 25.06 6.07
CA ASP A 12 12.48 24.11 7.19
C ASP A 12 13.52 23.04 6.89
N PHE A 13 13.64 22.61 5.63
CA PHE A 13 14.68 21.65 5.23
C PHE A 13 16.10 22.22 5.29
N VAL A 14 16.26 23.51 4.99
CA VAL A 14 17.55 24.20 5.08
C VAL A 14 17.95 24.34 6.55
N HIS A 15 17.00 24.75 7.40
CA HIS A 15 17.22 24.84 8.85
C HIS A 15 17.51 23.49 9.48
N PHE A 16 16.79 22.44 9.08
CA PHE A 16 17.02 21.07 9.53
C PHE A 16 18.42 20.59 9.15
N ARG A 17 18.85 20.78 7.89
CA ARG A 17 20.18 20.38 7.42
C ARG A 17 21.29 21.05 8.22
N ASN A 18 21.16 22.36 8.44
CA ASN A 18 22.14 23.12 9.21
C ASN A 18 22.16 22.71 10.70
N ARG A 19 21.01 22.34 11.26
CA ARG A 19 20.90 21.88 12.66
C ARG A 19 21.50 20.49 12.88
N VAL A 20 21.31 19.58 11.93
CA VAL A 20 21.80 18.19 12.02
C VAL A 20 23.30 18.10 11.75
N GLY A 21 23.82 18.94 10.84
CA GLY A 21 25.23 18.94 10.46
C GLY A 21 25.68 17.65 9.78
N GLU A 22 26.98 17.56 9.47
CA GLU A 22 27.55 16.45 8.69
C GLU A 22 27.52 15.12 9.46
N GLU A 23 27.86 15.14 10.76
CA GLU A 23 27.84 13.94 11.61
C GLU A 23 26.42 13.36 11.78
N GLY A 24 25.41 14.22 11.92
CA GLY A 24 24.03 13.78 12.07
C GLY A 24 23.46 13.20 10.77
N ILE A 25 23.81 13.80 9.62
CA ILE A 25 23.43 13.26 8.31
C ILE A 25 24.09 11.90 8.08
N GLY A 26 25.35 11.73 8.48
CA GLY A 26 26.05 10.45 8.41
C GLY A 26 25.35 9.33 9.19
N LYS A 27 24.82 9.63 10.39
CA LYS A 27 24.05 8.66 11.20
C LYS A 27 22.71 8.31 10.55
N ILE A 28 22.00 9.30 10.00
CA ILE A 28 20.75 9.09 9.26
C ILE A 28 21.00 8.21 8.04
N PHE A 29 22.08 8.47 7.30
CA PHE A 29 22.49 7.69 6.14
C PHE A 29 22.88 6.25 6.51
N ALA A 30 23.64 6.07 7.59
CA ALA A 30 23.97 4.72 8.07
C ALA A 30 22.71 3.92 8.45
N TYR A 31 21.70 4.59 9.03
CA TYR A 31 20.42 3.95 9.36
C TYR A 31 19.59 3.64 8.12
N SER A 32 19.54 4.53 7.12
CA SER A 32 18.83 4.27 5.87
C SER A 32 19.47 3.11 5.09
N VAL A 33 20.80 3.02 5.03
CA VAL A 33 21.51 1.89 4.42
C VAL A 33 21.23 0.58 5.14
N ARG A 34 21.09 0.59 6.47
CA ARG A 34 20.68 -0.59 7.24
C ARG A 34 19.24 -1.00 6.94
N LEU A 35 18.31 -0.04 6.88
CA LEU A 35 16.90 -0.29 6.57
C LEU A 35 16.67 -0.78 5.13
N HIS A 36 17.49 -0.35 4.17
CA HIS A 36 17.38 -0.74 2.76
C HIS A 36 18.47 -1.74 2.33
N GLY A 37 19.24 -2.26 3.28
CA GLY A 37 20.30 -3.21 3.03
C GLY A 37 19.76 -4.51 2.45
N LYS A 38 20.63 -5.26 1.75
CA LYS A 38 20.31 -6.52 1.07
C LYS A 38 19.66 -7.59 1.98
N GLU A 39 19.73 -7.42 3.29
CA GLU A 39 19.20 -8.35 4.30
C GLU A 39 17.73 -8.10 4.65
N VAL A 40 17.14 -6.96 4.29
CA VAL A 40 15.76 -6.56 4.66
C VAL A 40 14.63 -7.07 3.75
N PRO A 41 14.81 -7.57 2.50
CA PRO A 41 13.67 -7.83 1.62
C PRO A 41 12.82 -9.07 2.00
N LYS A 42 13.10 -9.76 3.11
CA LYS A 42 12.35 -10.96 3.52
C LYS A 42 11.15 -10.69 4.43
N GLU A 43 11.12 -9.61 5.21
CA GLU A 43 10.10 -9.45 6.26
C GLU A 43 9.15 -8.28 6.07
N SER A 44 9.55 -7.22 5.37
CA SER A 44 8.72 -6.04 5.22
C SER A 44 8.30 -5.82 3.77
N LYS A 45 6.99 -5.84 3.52
CA LYS A 45 6.35 -5.26 2.34
C LYS A 45 6.49 -3.73 2.35
N PHE A 46 7.72 -3.21 2.46
CA PHE A 46 7.97 -1.83 2.08
C PHE A 46 7.88 -1.80 0.56
N VAL A 47 6.67 -1.54 0.06
CA VAL A 47 6.52 -0.96 -1.26
C VAL A 47 7.17 0.42 -1.12
N LEU A 48 8.46 0.51 -1.42
CA LEU A 48 9.09 1.76 -1.78
C LEU A 48 8.26 2.29 -2.95
N SER A 49 7.32 3.17 -2.64
CA SER A 49 6.63 3.96 -3.63
C SER A 49 7.67 4.99 -4.09
N ASP A 50 8.68 4.53 -4.82
CA ASP A 50 9.66 5.37 -5.47
C ASP A 50 8.88 6.45 -6.22
N THR A 51 9.32 7.70 -6.13
CA THR A 51 8.68 8.87 -6.75
C THR A 51 8.76 8.87 -8.27
N THR A 52 9.11 7.75 -8.90
CA THR A 52 8.73 7.49 -10.29
C THR A 52 7.37 6.83 -10.22
N VAL A 53 6.33 7.51 -10.71
CA VAL A 53 4.97 6.98 -10.84
C VAL A 53 5.05 5.81 -11.83
N GLN A 54 5.53 4.66 -11.36
CA GLN A 54 5.16 3.40 -11.95
C GLN A 54 3.65 3.34 -11.80
N GLU A 55 2.95 3.14 -12.89
CA GLU A 55 1.54 2.78 -12.84
C GLU A 55 1.45 1.50 -12.02
N ASN A 56 1.18 1.67 -10.73
CA ASN A 56 0.72 0.58 -9.91
C ASN A 56 -0.48 0.01 -10.65
N HIS A 57 -0.53 -1.32 -10.85
CA HIS A 57 -1.72 -2.02 -11.36
C HIS A 57 -2.90 -1.95 -10.35
N ILE A 58 -3.03 -0.83 -9.64
CA ILE A 58 -4.17 -0.47 -8.81
C ILE A 58 -5.19 0.20 -9.72
N THR A 59 -6.08 -0.60 -10.31
CA THR A 59 -7.28 -0.03 -10.93
C THR A 59 -8.10 0.66 -9.85
N PHE A 60 -8.78 1.76 -10.20
CA PHE A 60 -9.76 2.40 -9.33
C PHE A 60 -10.72 1.34 -8.74
N PRO A 61 -11.00 1.36 -7.43
CA PRO A 61 -11.89 0.39 -6.82
C PRO A 61 -13.32 0.62 -7.32
N THR A 62 -13.70 -0.09 -8.38
CA THR A 62 -15.10 -0.16 -8.81
C THR A 62 -15.90 -0.96 -7.80
N ASP A 63 -17.18 -0.64 -7.66
CA ASP A 63 -18.08 -1.26 -6.70
C ASP A 63 -18.10 -2.81 -6.81
N ALA A 64 -18.06 -3.35 -8.03
CA ALA A 64 -17.95 -4.80 -8.27
C ALA A 64 -16.68 -5.45 -7.65
N LYS A 65 -15.53 -4.78 -7.71
CA LYS A 65 -14.28 -5.27 -7.09
C LYS A 65 -14.35 -5.22 -5.57
N LEU A 66 -15.01 -4.20 -5.02
CA LEU A 66 -15.22 -4.06 -3.58
C LEU A 66 -16.16 -5.15 -3.05
N CYS A 67 -17.30 -5.36 -3.72
CA CYS A 67 -18.26 -6.42 -3.40
C CYS A 67 -17.62 -7.81 -3.42
N LYS A 68 -16.80 -8.12 -4.45
CA LYS A 68 -16.05 -9.38 -4.49
C LYS A 68 -15.10 -9.53 -3.29
N LYS A 69 -14.38 -8.48 -2.92
CA LYS A 69 -13.45 -8.50 -1.77
C LYS A 69 -14.19 -8.77 -0.46
N VAL A 70 -15.41 -8.24 -0.29
CA VAL A 70 -16.26 -8.52 0.87
C VAL A 70 -16.68 -9.99 0.89
N ILE A 71 -17.17 -10.53 -0.23
CA ILE A 71 -17.56 -11.96 -0.34
C ILE A 71 -16.38 -12.88 -0.01
N ASP A 72 -15.20 -12.58 -0.54
CA ASP A 72 -13.99 -13.38 -0.27
C ASP A 72 -13.59 -13.35 1.22
N LYS A 73 -13.77 -12.21 1.90
CA LYS A 73 -13.55 -12.11 3.35
C LYS A 73 -14.57 -12.93 4.13
N CYS A 74 -15.85 -12.82 3.82
CA CYS A 74 -16.90 -13.60 4.48
C CYS A 74 -16.66 -15.12 4.33
N ASN A 75 -16.23 -15.57 3.15
CA ASN A 75 -15.89 -16.96 2.90
C ASN A 75 -14.68 -17.44 3.72
N LYS A 76 -13.67 -16.57 3.94
CA LYS A 76 -12.53 -16.88 4.81
C LYS A 76 -12.98 -17.04 6.26
N ILE A 77 -13.81 -16.13 6.77
CA ILE A 77 -14.35 -16.18 8.13
C ILE A 77 -15.18 -17.46 8.30
N ALA A 78 -16.09 -17.75 7.37
CA ALA A 78 -16.89 -18.98 7.43
C ALA A 78 -16.03 -20.25 7.45
N LYS A 79 -14.91 -20.27 6.73
CA LYS A 79 -13.96 -21.39 6.76
C LYS A 79 -13.22 -21.49 8.10
N GLN A 80 -12.86 -20.35 8.71
CA GLN A 80 -12.21 -20.30 10.03
C GLN A 80 -13.17 -20.80 11.13
N GLU A 81 -14.43 -20.38 11.07
CA GLU A 81 -15.48 -20.75 12.02
C GLU A 81 -16.11 -22.13 11.75
N GLY A 82 -15.67 -22.84 10.70
CA GLY A 82 -16.21 -24.17 10.35
C GLY A 82 -17.67 -24.16 9.88
N ILE A 83 -18.20 -23.01 9.47
CA ILE A 83 -19.60 -22.85 9.06
C ILE A 83 -19.82 -23.46 7.67
N ILE A 84 -20.76 -24.39 7.58
CA ILE A 84 -21.18 -25.01 6.31
C ILE A 84 -22.08 -24.01 5.57
N GLN A 85 -21.54 -23.37 4.54
CA GLN A 85 -22.29 -22.51 3.64
C GLN A 85 -22.97 -23.34 2.54
N ARG A 86 -24.27 -23.15 2.35
CA ARG A 86 -25.03 -23.75 1.23
C ARG A 86 -24.45 -23.36 -0.14
N GLN A 87 -23.99 -22.12 -0.28
CA GLN A 87 -23.41 -21.59 -1.50
C GLN A 87 -22.33 -20.56 -1.18
N ARG A 88 -21.18 -20.65 -1.85
CA ARG A 88 -20.01 -19.78 -1.60
C ARG A 88 -19.88 -18.61 -2.59
N TYR A 89 -20.71 -18.59 -3.64
CA TYR A 89 -20.78 -17.56 -4.68
C TYR A 89 -19.45 -17.16 -5.35
N THR A 90 -18.39 -17.97 -5.21
CA THR A 90 -17.04 -17.66 -5.69
C THR A 90 -16.94 -17.58 -7.22
N ARG A 91 -17.77 -18.35 -7.93
CA ARG A 91 -17.83 -18.34 -9.39
C ARG A 91 -18.62 -17.13 -9.91
N GLU A 92 -19.78 -16.86 -9.34
CA GLU A 92 -20.65 -15.74 -9.71
C GLU A 92 -19.98 -14.39 -9.42
N SER A 93 -19.36 -14.21 -8.25
CA SER A 93 -18.65 -12.98 -7.90
C SER A 93 -17.48 -12.69 -8.85
N LYS A 94 -16.81 -13.74 -9.35
CA LYS A 94 -15.76 -13.60 -10.36
C LYS A 94 -16.32 -13.21 -11.73
N GLN A 95 -17.48 -13.73 -12.09
CA GLN A 95 -18.13 -13.41 -13.37
C GLN A 95 -18.66 -11.98 -13.40
N LEU A 96 -19.36 -11.55 -12.33
CA LEU A 96 -19.87 -10.18 -12.21
C LEU A 96 -18.76 -9.13 -12.32
N VAL A 97 -17.58 -9.40 -11.74
CA VAL A 97 -16.42 -8.52 -11.91
C VAL A 97 -15.94 -8.46 -13.36
N ARG A 98 -16.01 -9.56 -14.12
CA ARG A 98 -15.62 -9.57 -15.54
C ARG A 98 -16.64 -8.81 -16.39
N ASP A 99 -17.92 -9.04 -16.16
CA ASP A 99 -19.02 -8.41 -16.89
C ASP A 99 -19.06 -6.89 -16.67
N THR A 100 -18.54 -6.39 -15.55
CA THR A 100 -18.44 -4.95 -15.29
C THR A 100 -17.41 -4.23 -16.20
N TYR A 101 -16.46 -4.97 -16.79
CA TYR A 101 -15.39 -4.42 -17.63
C TYR A 101 -15.42 -4.93 -19.08
N ASN A 102 -16.41 -5.73 -19.45
CA ASN A 102 -16.69 -6.15 -20.83
C ASN A 102 -17.72 -5.20 -21.45
#